data_AF-A0A2G9XJH6-F1
#
_entry.id   AF-A0A2G9XJH6-F1
#
_cell.length_a   1.000
_cell.length_b   1.000
_cell.length_c   1.000
_cell.angle_alpha   90.00
_cell.angle_beta   90.00
_cell.angle_gamma   90.00
#
_symmetry.space_group_name_H-M   'P 1'
#
loop_
_entity.id
_entity.type
_entity.pdbx_description
1 polymer ?
#
loop_
_entity_poly.entity_id
_entity_poly.type
_entity_poly.pdbx_seq_one_letter_code
_entity_poly.pdbx_strand_id
1 'polypeptide(L)'
;IYRWVIGTSTSWKDLEAKPTLTQMGGTGTSKNDVFYYGIGLGKSDGTLYATYAYADSSGWYTGVARCLTPAVEVCCGALVWDYLHAGLTVKASSTSAQQFNLEVASLDICGCLDATTNSKLWAIDNDPYKMADGKDGTLWAYEDCVAKVAPKLTAVADKATVAADPCVCFADVFTLTWGRLCSACEYDIQVALDKGFKQIVKDTADFTTAMPSRKGP
;
A
#
# COMPACT_ATOMS: atom_id res chain seq x y z
N ILE A 1 -0.52 1.57 -16.22
CA ILE A 1 -1.57 2.61 -16.03
C ILE A 1 -1.01 3.93 -16.55
N TYR A 2 -1.78 4.68 -17.34
CA TYR A 2 -1.29 5.92 -17.96
C TYR A 2 -2.05 7.15 -17.46
N ARG A 3 -1.36 8.29 -17.43
CA ARG A 3 -1.92 9.59 -17.05
C ARG A 3 -1.83 10.58 -18.19
N TRP A 4 -2.89 11.37 -18.34
CA TRP A 4 -2.95 12.53 -19.20
C TRP A 4 -3.44 13.74 -18.41
N VAL A 5 -2.72 14.85 -18.50
CA VAL A 5 -3.11 16.13 -17.87
C VAL A 5 -3.59 17.06 -18.97
N ILE A 6 -4.87 17.42 -18.92
CA ILE A 6 -5.51 18.30 -19.92
C ILE A 6 -4.77 19.64 -19.95
N GLY A 7 -4.39 20.08 -21.15
CA GLY A 7 -3.68 21.34 -21.36
C GLY A 7 -2.19 21.32 -21.00
N THR A 8 -1.65 20.20 -20.50
CA THR A 8 -0.22 20.08 -20.14
C THR A 8 0.47 18.91 -20.84
N SER A 9 -0.17 17.74 -20.88
CA SER A 9 0.39 16.55 -21.51
C SER A 9 0.46 16.69 -23.04
N THR A 10 1.59 16.29 -23.62
CA THR A 10 1.77 16.10 -25.06
C THR A 10 1.84 14.62 -25.45
N SER A 11 1.95 13.73 -24.46
CA SER A 11 1.94 12.27 -24.59
C SER A 11 1.39 11.64 -23.30
N TRP A 12 0.93 10.40 -23.40
CA TRP A 12 0.54 9.60 -22.23
C TRP A 12 1.76 9.27 -21.39
N LYS A 13 1.70 9.59 -20.09
CA LYS A 13 2.77 9.26 -19.14
C LYS A 13 2.46 7.92 -18.49
N ASP A 14 3.34 6.93 -18.65
CA ASP A 14 3.25 5.69 -17.88
C ASP A 14 3.52 6.00 -16.40
N LEU A 15 2.65 5.50 -15.52
CA LEU A 15 2.78 5.63 -14.07
C LEU A 15 3.58 4.47 -13.45
N GLU A 16 4.08 3.53 -14.26
CA GLU A 16 4.96 2.44 -13.83
C GLU A 16 4.35 1.58 -12.72
N ALA A 17 3.03 1.34 -12.84
CA ALA A 17 2.27 0.44 -11.96
C ALA A 17 2.63 -1.02 -12.28
N LYS A 18 3.82 -1.44 -11.84
CA LYS A 18 4.42 -2.75 -12.10
C LYS A 18 4.86 -3.41 -10.80
N PRO A 19 4.02 -4.26 -10.18
CA PRO A 19 4.35 -4.92 -8.91
C PRO A 19 5.45 -5.96 -9.07
N THR A 20 6.16 -6.19 -7.98
CA THR A 20 6.91 -7.43 -7.78
C THR A 20 5.98 -8.54 -7.32
N LEU A 21 6.38 -9.81 -7.49
CA LEU A 21 5.59 -10.93 -6.95
C LEU A 21 5.45 -10.82 -5.43
N THR A 22 6.50 -10.40 -4.73
CA THR A 22 6.45 -10.18 -3.27
C THR A 22 5.37 -9.18 -2.86
N GLN A 23 5.19 -8.08 -3.62
CA GLN A 23 4.13 -7.10 -3.36
C GLN A 23 2.72 -7.65 -3.59
N MET A 24 2.57 -8.72 -4.38
CA MET A 24 1.28 -9.38 -4.63
C MET A 24 1.07 -10.62 -3.76
N GLY A 25 1.93 -10.85 -2.76
CA GLY A 25 1.87 -12.01 -1.85
C GLY A 25 2.53 -13.29 -2.39
N GLY A 26 3.28 -13.20 -3.49
CA GLY A 26 4.15 -14.25 -4.01
C GLY A 26 5.59 -14.13 -3.51
N THR A 27 6.53 -14.72 -4.27
CA THR A 27 7.96 -14.60 -3.99
C THR A 27 8.70 -14.20 -5.25
N GLY A 28 9.28 -13.00 -5.26
CA GLY A 28 10.08 -12.52 -6.39
C GLY A 28 10.16 -11.00 -6.41
N THR A 29 11.33 -10.47 -6.75
CA THR A 29 11.65 -9.03 -6.70
C THR A 29 11.65 -8.38 -8.08
N SER A 30 11.53 -9.16 -9.15
CA SER A 30 11.38 -8.63 -10.50
C SER A 30 10.01 -7.97 -10.66
N LYS A 31 9.98 -6.82 -11.33
CA LYS A 31 8.73 -6.13 -11.70
C LYS A 31 8.00 -6.94 -12.78
N ASN A 32 6.69 -7.04 -12.65
CA ASN A 32 5.82 -7.75 -13.58
C ASN A 32 4.85 -6.78 -14.24
N ASP A 33 4.62 -7.00 -15.53
CA ASP A 33 3.50 -6.38 -16.23
C ASP A 33 2.22 -7.12 -15.84
N VAL A 34 1.27 -6.39 -15.25
CA VAL A 34 -0.01 -6.93 -14.80
C VAL A 34 -1.16 -6.26 -15.54
N PHE A 35 -2.29 -6.95 -15.64
CA PHE A 35 -3.50 -6.40 -16.24
C PHE A 35 -4.32 -5.66 -15.20
N TYR A 36 -4.94 -4.55 -15.60
CA TYR A 36 -5.77 -3.71 -14.75
C TYR A 36 -7.18 -3.61 -15.32
N TYR A 37 -8.20 -3.85 -14.50
CA TYR A 37 -9.58 -4.13 -14.96
C TYR A 37 -10.65 -3.18 -14.42
N GLY A 38 -10.27 -2.29 -13.50
CA GLY A 38 -11.13 -1.26 -12.91
C GLY A 38 -10.26 -0.16 -12.32
N ILE A 39 -10.73 1.08 -12.35
CA ILE A 39 -10.00 2.24 -11.85
C ILE A 39 -10.93 3.14 -11.03
N GLY A 40 -10.44 3.60 -9.88
CA GLY A 40 -11.18 4.47 -8.97
C GLY A 40 -10.29 5.60 -8.46
N LEU A 41 -10.88 6.78 -8.27
CA LEU A 41 -10.20 7.92 -7.67
C LEU A 41 -10.90 8.29 -6.35
N GLY A 42 -10.12 8.38 -5.28
CA GLY A 42 -10.57 8.98 -4.03
C GLY A 42 -10.91 10.45 -4.25
N LYS A 43 -12.16 10.82 -4.01
CA LYS A 43 -12.66 12.16 -4.34
C LYS A 43 -12.06 13.26 -3.47
N SER A 44 -11.79 12.98 -2.20
CA SER A 44 -11.29 13.99 -1.26
C SER A 44 -9.76 14.13 -1.26
N ASP A 45 -9.02 13.11 -1.68
CA ASP A 45 -7.56 13.01 -1.54
C ASP A 45 -6.82 12.80 -2.88
N GLY A 46 -7.53 12.43 -3.93
CA GLY A 46 -6.94 12.15 -5.24
C GLY A 46 -6.20 10.82 -5.31
N THR A 47 -6.34 9.94 -4.31
CA THR A 47 -5.69 8.62 -4.31
C THR A 47 -6.22 7.79 -5.48
N LEU A 48 -5.33 7.17 -6.24
CA LEU A 48 -5.67 6.32 -7.37
C LEU A 48 -5.67 4.85 -6.96
N TYR A 49 -6.74 4.15 -7.28
CA TYR A 49 -6.93 2.73 -7.07
C TYR A 49 -7.18 2.02 -8.39
N ALA A 50 -6.68 0.80 -8.55
CA ALA A 50 -7.01 -0.04 -9.69
C ALA A 50 -6.96 -1.53 -9.34
N THR A 51 -7.97 -2.31 -9.71
CA THR A 51 -7.88 -3.77 -9.56
C THR A 51 -6.87 -4.33 -10.53
N TYR A 52 -6.09 -5.31 -10.09
CA TYR A 52 -5.13 -6.01 -10.93
C TYR A 52 -5.41 -7.51 -10.95
N ALA A 53 -5.04 -8.16 -12.06
CA ALA A 53 -4.87 -9.60 -12.10
C ALA A 53 -3.59 -9.98 -12.86
N TYR A 54 -2.92 -11.00 -12.35
CA TYR A 54 -1.71 -11.56 -12.93
C TYR A 54 -1.70 -13.06 -12.69
N ALA A 55 -1.17 -13.83 -13.64
CA ALA A 55 -1.00 -15.26 -13.50
C ALA A 55 0.35 -15.68 -14.04
N ASP A 56 1.01 -16.58 -13.32
CA ASP A 56 2.24 -17.25 -13.74
C ASP A 56 2.12 -18.77 -13.55
N SER A 57 3.24 -19.49 -13.63
CA SER A 57 3.29 -20.94 -13.41
C SER A 57 2.99 -21.35 -11.96
N SER A 58 3.09 -20.43 -11.00
CA SER A 58 2.81 -20.65 -9.58
C SER A 58 1.35 -20.38 -9.21
N GLY A 59 0.63 -19.59 -10.01
CA GLY A 59 -0.80 -19.36 -9.84
C GLY A 59 -1.23 -17.93 -10.15
N TRP A 60 -2.42 -17.60 -9.68
CA TRP A 60 -3.07 -16.31 -9.83
C TRP A 60 -2.80 -15.39 -8.64
N TYR A 61 -2.69 -14.11 -8.97
CA TYR A 61 -2.52 -13.00 -8.05
C TYR A 61 -3.51 -11.91 -8.44
N THR A 62 -4.30 -11.46 -7.48
CA THR A 62 -5.26 -10.38 -7.68
C THR A 62 -5.27 -9.47 -6.47
N GLY A 63 -5.82 -8.27 -6.64
CA GLY A 63 -6.01 -7.32 -5.56
C GLY A 63 -6.29 -5.94 -6.11
N VAL A 64 -6.00 -4.92 -5.29
CA VAL A 64 -6.12 -3.52 -5.68
C VAL A 64 -4.78 -2.82 -5.53
N ALA A 65 -4.27 -2.25 -6.61
CA ALA A 65 -3.12 -1.36 -6.58
C ALA A 65 -3.55 0.04 -6.15
N ARG A 66 -2.70 0.73 -5.38
CA ARG A 66 -2.93 2.08 -4.86
C ARG A 66 -1.73 2.97 -5.12
N CYS A 67 -1.98 4.20 -5.56
CA CYS A 67 -1.00 5.27 -5.66
C CYS A 67 -1.56 6.53 -4.97
N LEU A 68 -0.91 6.97 -3.89
CA LEU A 68 -1.37 8.11 -3.07
C LEU A 68 -1.19 9.48 -3.76
N THR A 69 -0.20 9.60 -4.66
CA THR A 69 0.16 10.87 -5.28
C THR A 69 0.18 10.79 -6.81
N PRO A 70 -0.91 10.32 -7.46
CA PRO A 70 -0.91 10.03 -8.89
C PRO A 70 -0.78 11.28 -9.75
N ALA A 71 -1.06 12.47 -9.20
CA ALA A 71 -0.94 13.76 -9.89
C ALA A 71 0.44 14.43 -9.72
N VAL A 72 1.29 13.95 -8.81
CA VAL A 72 2.61 14.55 -8.57
C VAL A 72 3.51 14.32 -9.77
N GLU A 73 4.24 15.36 -10.17
CA GLU A 73 5.32 15.25 -11.14
C GLU A 73 6.61 14.89 -10.41
N VAL A 74 7.04 13.65 -10.60
CA VAL A 74 8.28 13.15 -10.02
C VAL A 74 9.42 13.58 -10.95
N CYS A 75 10.27 14.52 -10.51
CA CYS A 75 11.41 14.99 -11.29
C CYS A 75 12.51 13.93 -11.44
N CYS A 76 12.63 13.03 -10.47
CA CYS A 76 13.50 11.87 -10.49
C CYS A 76 12.89 10.74 -9.64
N GLY A 77 12.74 9.54 -10.23
CA GLY A 77 12.15 8.37 -9.57
C GLY A 77 10.80 7.95 -10.16
N ALA A 78 10.23 6.89 -9.60
CA ALA A 78 8.91 6.37 -9.95
C ALA A 78 7.88 6.77 -8.89
N LEU A 79 6.61 6.77 -9.27
CA LEU A 79 5.54 6.81 -8.27
C LEU A 79 5.59 5.56 -7.39
N VAL A 80 5.19 5.73 -6.14
CA VAL A 80 5.09 4.62 -5.18
C VAL A 80 3.72 3.98 -5.32
N TRP A 81 3.72 2.66 -5.49
CA TRP A 81 2.53 1.84 -5.61
C TRP A 81 2.49 0.80 -4.49
N ASP A 82 1.35 0.73 -3.81
CA ASP A 82 1.02 -0.33 -2.86
C ASP A 82 0.07 -1.33 -3.52
N TYR A 83 0.15 -2.60 -3.12
CA TYR A 83 -0.67 -3.66 -3.69
C TYR A 83 -1.42 -4.37 -2.58
N LEU A 84 -2.73 -4.10 -2.50
CA LEU A 84 -3.62 -4.55 -1.45
C LEU A 84 -4.17 -5.92 -1.82
N HIS A 85 -3.77 -6.95 -1.07
CA HIS A 85 -4.19 -8.34 -1.29
C HIS A 85 -4.50 -9.10 0.02
N ALA A 86 -4.55 -8.39 1.14
CA ALA A 86 -4.80 -8.99 2.44
C ALA A 86 -6.19 -9.65 2.48
N GLY A 87 -6.25 -10.89 2.97
CA GLY A 87 -7.49 -11.69 3.01
C GLY A 87 -7.85 -12.39 1.70
N LEU A 88 -7.13 -12.12 0.61
CA LEU A 88 -7.30 -12.82 -0.66
C LEU A 88 -6.46 -14.09 -0.72
N THR A 89 -6.92 -15.06 -1.50
CA THR A 89 -6.18 -16.28 -1.80
C THR A 89 -5.26 -16.00 -2.99
N VAL A 90 -4.00 -15.66 -2.69
CA VAL A 90 -2.95 -15.40 -3.69
C VAL A 90 -2.13 -16.67 -3.97
N LYS A 91 -1.45 -16.73 -5.13
CA LYS A 91 -0.67 -17.90 -5.57
C LYS A 91 -1.54 -19.17 -5.58
N ALA A 92 -2.74 -19.05 -6.10
CA ALA A 92 -3.71 -20.15 -6.18
C ALA A 92 -4.08 -20.48 -7.62
N SER A 93 -4.71 -21.64 -7.82
CA SER A 93 -5.29 -21.98 -9.13
C SER A 93 -6.40 -20.99 -9.49
N SER A 94 -6.76 -20.95 -10.77
CA SER A 94 -7.87 -20.12 -11.26
C SER A 94 -9.21 -20.44 -10.59
N THR A 95 -9.37 -21.64 -10.02
CA THR A 95 -10.60 -22.08 -9.36
C THR A 95 -10.65 -21.75 -7.86
N SER A 96 -9.67 -21.02 -7.34
CA SER A 96 -9.55 -20.77 -5.90
C SER A 96 -9.05 -19.36 -5.59
N ALA A 97 -8.27 -18.77 -6.50
CA ALA A 97 -7.95 -17.37 -6.44
C ALA A 97 -9.18 -16.54 -6.81
N GLN A 98 -9.42 -15.46 -6.06
CA GLN A 98 -10.32 -14.41 -6.51
C GLN A 98 -9.79 -13.85 -7.85
N GLN A 99 -10.70 -13.43 -8.72
CA GLN A 99 -10.36 -12.87 -10.03
C GLN A 99 -11.04 -11.52 -10.25
N PHE A 100 -10.36 -10.43 -9.93
CA PHE A 100 -10.88 -9.08 -10.17
C PHE A 100 -10.60 -8.60 -11.60
N ASN A 101 -11.12 -9.34 -12.59
CA ASN A 101 -10.86 -9.15 -14.03
C ASN A 101 -12.11 -8.92 -14.90
N LEU A 102 -13.22 -8.49 -14.31
CA LEU A 102 -14.43 -8.05 -15.01
C LEU A 102 -14.29 -6.60 -15.53
N GLU A 103 -13.93 -6.42 -16.80
CA GLU A 103 -13.90 -5.08 -17.40
C GLU A 103 -15.32 -4.52 -17.58
N VAL A 104 -15.61 -3.25 -17.30
CA VAL A 104 -14.83 -2.22 -16.57
C VAL A 104 -15.27 -2.10 -15.11
N ALA A 105 -16.12 -3.02 -14.66
CA ALA A 105 -16.86 -2.96 -13.40
C ALA A 105 -16.14 -3.66 -12.23
N SER A 106 -14.87 -4.06 -12.41
CA SER A 106 -14.10 -4.79 -11.39
C SER A 106 -13.90 -4.00 -10.10
N LEU A 107 -13.99 -2.67 -10.15
CA LEU A 107 -13.75 -1.81 -9.00
C LEU A 107 -14.79 -0.68 -8.95
N ASP A 108 -15.41 -0.53 -7.79
CA ASP A 108 -16.14 0.68 -7.43
C ASP A 108 -15.60 1.25 -6.11
N ILE A 109 -15.77 2.55 -5.91
CA ILE A 109 -15.37 3.26 -4.70
C ILE A 109 -16.57 3.99 -4.11
N CYS A 110 -16.87 3.67 -2.86
CA CYS A 110 -17.82 4.43 -2.06
C CYS A 110 -17.14 4.99 -0.81
N GLY A 111 -17.74 6.00 -0.18
CA GLY A 111 -17.04 6.78 0.85
C GLY A 111 -16.01 7.74 0.23
N CYS A 112 -15.14 8.32 1.06
CA CYS A 112 -14.17 9.34 0.63
C CYS A 112 -14.82 10.61 0.04
N LEU A 113 -16.05 10.95 0.47
CA LEU A 113 -16.71 12.21 0.10
C LEU A 113 -16.10 13.41 0.84
N ASP A 114 -15.50 13.17 2.00
CA ASP A 114 -14.75 14.13 2.79
C ASP A 114 -13.39 13.55 3.22
N ALA A 115 -12.53 14.43 3.73
CA ALA A 115 -11.19 14.06 4.18
C ALA A 115 -11.18 13.26 5.49
N THR A 116 -12.32 13.14 6.18
CA THR A 116 -12.43 12.50 7.51
C THR A 116 -12.91 11.05 7.44
N THR A 117 -13.43 10.61 6.29
CA THR A 117 -13.87 9.23 6.06
C THR A 117 -12.84 8.40 5.29
N ASN A 118 -12.73 7.13 5.63
CA ASN A 118 -11.90 6.16 4.90
C ASN A 118 -12.49 5.87 3.50
N SER A 119 -11.64 5.40 2.58
CA SER A 119 -12.10 4.94 1.28
C SER A 119 -12.63 3.51 1.39
N LYS A 120 -13.81 3.23 0.86
CA LYS A 120 -14.36 1.88 0.77
C LYS A 120 -14.31 1.43 -0.68
N LEU A 121 -13.52 0.40 -0.93
CA LEU A 121 -13.31 -0.18 -2.24
C LEU A 121 -14.16 -1.44 -2.33
N TRP A 122 -14.80 -1.63 -3.47
CA TRP A 122 -15.65 -2.78 -3.75
C TRP A 122 -15.15 -3.45 -5.02
N ALA A 123 -14.77 -4.73 -4.93
CA ALA A 123 -14.28 -5.49 -6.06
C ALA A 123 -15.13 -6.74 -6.30
N ILE A 124 -15.40 -7.04 -7.57
CA ILE A 124 -16.22 -8.19 -7.97
C ILE A 124 -15.30 -9.32 -8.43
N ASP A 125 -15.46 -10.48 -7.81
CA ASP A 125 -14.82 -11.71 -8.23
C ASP A 125 -15.51 -12.29 -9.48
N ASN A 126 -14.76 -12.65 -10.52
CA ASN A 126 -15.25 -13.15 -11.80
C ASN A 126 -15.54 -14.66 -11.81
N ASP A 127 -15.84 -15.24 -10.65
CA ASP A 127 -16.36 -16.60 -10.56
C ASP A 127 -17.89 -16.61 -10.46
N PRO A 128 -18.54 -17.73 -10.78
CA PRO A 128 -19.97 -17.88 -10.54
C PRO A 128 -20.30 -17.66 -9.06
N TYR A 129 -21.27 -16.79 -8.78
CA TYR A 129 -21.65 -16.44 -7.41
C TYR A 129 -22.16 -17.66 -6.62
N LYS A 130 -21.41 -18.09 -5.61
CA LYS A 130 -21.78 -19.18 -4.70
C LYS A 130 -22.04 -18.66 -3.29
N MET A 131 -23.26 -18.18 -3.08
CA MET A 131 -23.74 -17.68 -1.78
C MET A 131 -23.58 -18.66 -0.62
N ALA A 132 -23.75 -19.96 -0.89
CA ALA A 132 -23.71 -20.98 0.16
C ALA A 132 -22.33 -21.07 0.83
N ASP A 133 -21.26 -20.79 0.09
CA ASP A 133 -19.89 -20.95 0.56
C ASP A 133 -19.24 -19.61 0.96
N GLY A 134 -19.80 -18.48 0.51
CA GLY A 134 -19.30 -17.14 0.81
C GLY A 134 -17.88 -16.89 0.28
N LYS A 135 -17.53 -17.51 -0.86
CA LYS A 135 -16.18 -17.50 -1.44
C LYS A 135 -16.17 -17.05 -2.90
N ASP A 136 -16.64 -17.92 -3.79
CA ASP A 136 -16.52 -17.72 -5.23
C ASP A 136 -17.56 -16.70 -5.73
N GLY A 137 -17.12 -15.77 -6.56
CA GLY A 137 -17.99 -14.80 -7.23
C GLY A 137 -18.59 -13.75 -6.28
N THR A 138 -18.08 -13.66 -5.05
CA THR A 138 -18.61 -12.72 -4.05
C THR A 138 -18.11 -11.30 -4.25
N LEU A 139 -18.86 -10.34 -3.70
CA LEU A 139 -18.43 -8.96 -3.60
C LEU A 139 -17.41 -8.81 -2.45
N TRP A 140 -16.23 -8.30 -2.76
CA TRP A 140 -15.18 -8.02 -1.80
C TRP A 140 -15.17 -6.55 -1.41
N ALA A 141 -15.08 -6.27 -0.12
CA ALA A 141 -15.01 -4.91 0.40
C ALA A 141 -13.66 -4.71 1.10
N TYR A 142 -12.96 -3.64 0.75
CA TYR A 142 -11.74 -3.21 1.43
C TYR A 142 -11.91 -1.79 1.97
N GLU A 143 -11.46 -1.57 3.20
CA GLU A 143 -11.39 -0.24 3.78
C GLU A 143 -9.95 0.25 3.80
N ASP A 144 -9.68 1.30 3.02
CA ASP A 144 -8.40 1.99 3.07
C ASP A 144 -8.48 3.15 4.06
N CYS A 145 -7.92 2.90 5.23
CA CYS A 145 -7.81 3.86 6.32
C CYS A 145 -6.41 4.48 6.45
N VAL A 146 -5.46 4.14 5.57
CA VAL A 146 -4.09 4.68 5.62
C VAL A 146 -3.79 5.61 4.44
N ALA A 147 -4.67 5.69 3.44
CA ALA A 147 -4.52 6.62 2.33
C ALA A 147 -4.46 8.10 2.73
N LYS A 148 -5.10 8.49 3.85
CA LYS A 148 -5.28 9.89 4.26
C LYS A 148 -4.58 10.28 5.55
N VAL A 149 -3.97 9.31 6.23
CA VAL A 149 -3.43 9.52 7.57
C VAL A 149 -2.10 8.79 7.69
N ALA A 150 -1.14 9.48 8.30
CA ALA A 150 0.16 8.93 8.62
C ALA A 150 0.29 8.77 10.15
N PRO A 151 1.19 7.89 10.63
CA PRO A 151 1.56 7.87 12.04
C PRO A 151 1.95 9.26 12.52
N LYS A 152 1.37 9.69 13.64
CA LYS A 152 1.73 10.95 14.29
C LYS A 152 2.53 10.65 15.54
N LEU A 153 3.73 11.21 15.62
CA LEU A 153 4.56 11.11 16.81
C LEU A 153 3.85 11.73 18.01
N THR A 154 3.81 10.97 19.10
CA THR A 154 3.39 11.41 20.43
C THR A 154 4.59 11.75 21.31
N ALA A 155 5.74 11.13 21.03
CA ALA A 155 7.06 11.49 21.53
C ALA A 155 8.12 10.94 20.56
N VAL A 156 9.33 11.47 20.46
CA VAL A 156 9.78 12.78 20.93
C VAL A 156 9.01 13.88 20.20
N ALA A 157 8.71 15.01 20.86
CA ALA A 157 7.96 16.10 20.24
C ALA A 157 8.70 16.68 19.03
N ASP A 158 7.96 17.14 18.02
CA ASP A 158 8.55 17.75 16.82
C ASP A 158 9.45 18.93 17.21
N LYS A 159 10.66 18.96 16.63
CA LYS A 159 11.73 19.94 16.90
C LYS A 159 12.23 20.01 18.35
N ALA A 160 11.92 19.02 19.20
CA ALA A 160 12.48 18.99 20.53
C ALA A 160 14.00 18.72 20.48
N THR A 161 14.73 19.37 21.38
CA THR A 161 16.15 19.09 21.60
C THR A 161 16.28 17.86 22.50
N VAL A 162 17.00 16.84 22.03
CA VAL A 162 17.41 15.70 22.86
C VAL A 162 18.70 16.09 23.57
N ALA A 163 18.75 15.90 24.89
CA ALA A 163 19.95 16.18 25.67
C ALA A 163 21.12 15.28 25.22
N ALA A 164 22.35 15.79 25.34
CA ALA A 164 23.54 14.97 25.15
C ALA A 164 24.01 14.43 26.50
N ASP A 165 24.46 13.18 26.51
CA ASP A 165 25.18 12.59 27.63
C ASP A 165 26.46 13.41 27.88
N PRO A 166 26.64 13.96 29.10
CA PRO A 166 27.75 14.87 29.41
C PRO A 166 29.12 14.20 29.44
N CYS A 167 29.17 12.86 29.51
CA CYS A 167 30.41 12.08 29.60
C CYS A 167 30.88 11.58 28.23
N VAL A 168 29.95 11.21 27.34
CA VAL A 168 30.30 10.62 26.03
C VAL A 168 30.00 11.54 24.83
N CYS A 169 29.42 12.72 25.04
CA CYS A 169 29.10 13.71 23.99
C CYS A 169 28.21 13.17 22.86
N PHE A 170 27.38 12.16 23.15
CA PHE A 170 26.34 11.65 22.23
C PHE A 170 24.95 12.00 22.76
N ALA A 171 23.94 12.03 21.89
CA ALA A 171 22.56 12.21 22.34
C ALA A 171 22.16 11.09 23.31
N ASP A 172 21.43 11.45 24.37
CA ASP A 172 20.81 10.50 25.29
C ASP A 172 19.89 9.55 24.52
N VAL A 173 19.73 8.35 25.07
CA VAL A 173 18.76 7.38 24.52
C VAL A 173 17.35 7.97 24.65
N PHE A 174 16.66 8.06 23.53
CA PHE A 174 15.28 8.51 23.46
C PHE A 174 14.39 7.43 22.83
N THR A 175 13.08 7.55 23.06
CA THR A 175 12.08 6.63 22.51
C THR A 175 11.11 7.38 21.62
N LEU A 176 10.96 6.91 20.38
CA LEU A 176 9.92 7.36 19.49
C LEU A 176 8.63 6.56 19.77
N THR A 177 7.51 7.25 19.91
CA THR A 177 6.19 6.67 20.13
C THR A 177 5.18 7.34 19.22
N TRP A 178 4.23 6.56 18.73
CA TRP A 178 3.09 7.01 17.94
C TRP A 178 1.88 6.13 18.22
N GLY A 179 0.70 6.65 17.90
CA GLY A 179 -0.52 5.85 17.96
C GLY A 179 -0.53 4.77 16.88
N ARG A 180 -1.04 3.59 17.20
CA ARG A 180 -1.29 2.55 16.20
C ARG A 180 -2.31 3.06 15.19
N LEU A 181 -1.98 2.93 13.92
CA LEU A 181 -2.83 3.33 12.81
C LEU A 181 -3.66 2.13 12.35
N CYS A 182 -4.98 2.24 12.45
CA CYS A 182 -5.92 1.18 12.13
C CYS A 182 -5.53 -0.16 12.81
N SER A 183 -5.41 -1.23 12.02
CA SER A 183 -4.96 -2.56 12.41
C SER A 183 -3.51 -2.86 11.99
N ALA A 184 -2.69 -1.85 11.70
CA ALA A 184 -1.30 -2.04 11.27
C ALA A 184 -0.53 -2.99 12.22
N CYS A 185 0.15 -3.99 11.66
CA CYS A 185 0.91 -4.98 12.42
C CYS A 185 2.42 -4.69 12.44
N GLU A 186 2.88 -3.88 11.51
CA GLU A 186 4.28 -3.57 11.28
C GLU A 186 4.41 -2.13 10.80
N TYR A 187 5.59 -1.54 11.02
CA TYR A 187 5.96 -0.20 10.60
C TYR A 187 7.36 -0.23 10.03
N ASP A 188 7.53 0.39 8.87
CA ASP A 188 8.84 0.76 8.39
C ASP A 188 9.24 2.12 9.00
N ILE A 189 10.48 2.20 9.50
CA ILE A 189 11.00 3.37 10.20
C ILE A 189 12.34 3.73 9.62
N GLN A 190 12.47 4.98 9.20
CA GLN A 190 13.75 5.59 8.85
C GLN A 190 13.99 6.82 9.70
N VAL A 191 15.25 7.04 10.06
CA VAL A 191 15.73 8.29 10.67
C VAL A 191 16.79 8.84 9.75
N ALA A 192 16.65 10.11 9.36
CA ALA A 192 17.54 10.78 8.43
C ALA A 192 17.95 12.16 8.94
N LEU A 193 19.10 12.65 8.46
CA LEU A 193 19.59 14.01 8.78
C LEU A 193 18.96 15.09 7.90
N ASP A 194 18.26 14.69 6.83
CA ASP A 194 17.59 15.57 5.89
C ASP A 194 16.13 15.18 5.66
N LYS A 195 15.30 16.17 5.36
CA LYS A 195 13.85 15.97 5.13
C LYS A 195 13.53 15.11 3.90
N GLY A 196 14.48 14.96 2.99
CA GLY A 196 14.32 14.16 1.77
C GLY A 196 14.70 12.70 1.96
N PHE A 197 15.10 12.28 3.17
CA PHE A 197 15.57 10.93 3.47
C PHE A 197 16.71 10.47 2.53
N LYS A 198 17.60 11.39 2.16
CA LYS A 198 18.78 11.08 1.33
C LYS A 198 19.97 10.65 2.17
N GLN A 199 20.03 11.06 3.43
CA GLN A 199 21.06 10.76 4.42
C GLN A 199 20.44 9.98 5.58
N ILE A 200 20.08 8.72 5.30
CA ILE A 200 19.52 7.80 6.28
C ILE A 200 20.61 7.37 7.27
N VAL A 201 20.34 7.52 8.56
CA VAL A 201 21.24 7.12 9.66
C VAL A 201 20.73 5.89 10.41
N LYS A 202 19.42 5.63 10.36
CA LYS A 202 18.79 4.39 10.83
C LYS A 202 17.69 3.96 9.88
N ASP A 203 17.62 2.67 9.60
CA ASP A 203 16.58 2.02 8.81
C ASP A 203 15.84 0.97 9.65
N THR A 204 14.70 0.44 9.17
CA THR A 204 13.88 -0.56 9.86
C THR A 204 14.74 -1.74 10.32
N ALA A 205 15.68 -2.18 9.47
CA ALA A 205 16.57 -3.29 9.77
C ALA A 205 17.51 -3.05 10.96
N ASP A 206 17.77 -1.80 11.35
CA ASP A 206 18.57 -1.49 12.54
C ASP A 206 17.81 -1.72 13.84
N PHE A 207 16.48 -1.86 13.78
CA PHE A 207 15.60 -2.06 14.94
C PHE A 207 15.12 -3.51 15.08
N THR A 208 15.42 -4.39 14.12
CA THR A 208 15.02 -5.81 14.14
C THR A 208 16.00 -6.66 14.95
N THR A 209 16.14 -6.38 16.25
CA THR A 209 16.82 -7.32 17.17
C THR A 209 15.80 -8.27 17.82
N ALA A 210 15.93 -9.56 17.49
CA ALA A 210 15.25 -10.74 18.02
C ALA A 210 14.06 -10.51 18.98
N MET A 211 12.83 -10.53 18.47
CA MET A 211 11.70 -10.91 19.34
C MET A 211 11.91 -12.38 19.76
N PRO A 212 12.09 -12.71 21.04
CA PRO A 212 12.00 -14.11 21.45
C PRO A 212 10.59 -14.59 21.10
N SER A 213 10.52 -15.77 20.47
CA SER A 213 9.25 -16.39 20.08
C SER A 213 8.25 -16.28 21.22
N ARG A 214 7.14 -15.54 21.01
CA ARG A 214 5.96 -15.69 21.86
C ARG A 214 5.47 -17.12 21.65
N LYS A 215 5.87 -18.03 22.54
CA LYS A 215 5.06 -19.22 22.81
C LYS A 215 3.75 -18.68 23.37
N GLY A 216 2.68 -18.83 22.58
CA GLY A 216 1.33 -18.60 23.07
C GLY A 216 0.99 -19.57 24.22
N PRO A 217 -0.06 -19.27 24.99
CA PRO A 217 -0.62 -20.21 25.96
C PRO A 217 -1.09 -21.50 25.30
#